data_AF-A0A969B1N5-F1
#
_entry.id   AF-A0A969B1N5-F1
#
_cell.length_a   1.000
_cell.length_b   1.000
_cell.length_c   1.000
_cell.angle_alpha   90.00
_cell.angle_beta   90.00
_cell.angle_gamma   90.00
#
_symmetry.space_group_name_H-M   'P 1'
#
loop_
_entity.id
_entity.type
_entity.pdbx_description
1 polymer ?
#
loop_
_entity_poly.entity_id
_entity_poly.type
_entity_poly.pdbx_seq_one_letter_code
_entity_poly.pdbx_strand_id
1 'polypeptide(L)'
;MKSILFLTTANLATNPRLLKEVVFLSKDYKVNVIMFTLGNWSDTKTMALIEDTQALQEESFIHLHTKRKPLINWMFWGLSEKLARMVYPMFKHSLFINAVGNSRRSIQLYLAGKNTSVIPDFICAHNIGALYPAWKLSKKWSVPFFFDVEDYHPGEFIQTDAANEKCRREFLMKNCSRKLRPSQVPVHSSGNILLIS
;
A
#
# COMPACT_ATOMS: atom_id res chain seq x y z
N MET A 1 18.40 15.01 1.68
CA MET A 1 17.83 13.89 2.47
C MET A 1 16.98 13.04 1.55
N LYS A 2 17.20 11.73 1.49
CA LYS A 2 16.37 10.83 0.69
C LYS A 2 14.99 10.68 1.33
N SER A 3 13.99 10.33 0.53
CA SER A 3 12.59 10.26 0.91
C SER A 3 11.97 8.89 0.63
N ILE A 4 11.11 8.43 1.52
CA ILE A 4 10.45 7.13 1.45
C ILE A 4 8.94 7.34 1.54
N LEU A 5 8.18 6.63 0.70
CA LEU A 5 6.71 6.61 0.75
C LEU A 5 6.22 5.24 1.21
N PHE A 6 5.62 5.18 2.39
CA PHE A 6 4.90 4.00 2.85
C PHE A 6 3.43 4.05 2.39
N LEU A 7 2.94 2.90 1.93
CA LEU A 7 1.56 2.69 1.55
C LEU A 7 1.00 1.55 2.37
N THR A 8 -0.14 1.75 3.02
CA THR A 8 -0.83 0.69 3.76
C THR A 8 -2.35 0.87 3.69
N THR A 9 -3.09 -0.23 3.67
CA THR A 9 -4.55 -0.18 3.81
C THR A 9 -5.04 -0.13 5.27
N ALA A 10 -4.13 -0.17 6.24
CA ALA A 10 -4.39 -0.13 7.68
C ALA A 10 -3.92 1.20 8.30
N ASN A 11 -3.96 1.34 9.64
CA ASN A 11 -3.30 2.44 10.37
C ASN A 11 -2.10 1.91 11.18
N LEU A 12 -1.29 2.82 11.74
CA LEU A 12 -0.08 2.42 12.48
C LEU A 12 -0.39 1.56 13.70
N ALA A 13 -1.47 1.85 14.43
CA ALA A 13 -1.84 1.10 15.62
C ALA A 13 -2.22 -0.36 15.34
N THR A 14 -2.67 -0.68 14.12
CA THR A 14 -2.98 -2.04 13.68
C THR A 14 -1.86 -2.69 12.86
N ASN A 15 -0.78 -1.96 12.58
CA ASN A 15 0.41 -2.46 11.89
C ASN A 15 1.68 -2.04 12.66
N PRO A 16 2.01 -2.75 13.76
CA PRO A 16 3.16 -2.41 14.60
C PRO A 16 4.51 -2.58 13.88
N ARG A 17 4.57 -3.39 12.82
CA ARG A 17 5.76 -3.53 11.99
C ARG A 17 6.03 -2.26 11.17
N LEU A 18 5.02 -1.78 10.45
CA LEU A 18 5.09 -0.50 9.75
C LEU A 18 5.50 0.63 10.71
N LEU A 19 4.93 0.68 11.92
CA LEU A 19 5.31 1.67 12.92
C LEU A 19 6.82 1.60 13.22
N LYS A 20 7.36 0.43 13.53
CA LYS A 20 8.79 0.26 13.81
C LYS A 20 9.66 0.71 12.64
N GLU A 21 9.29 0.36 11.41
CA GLU A 21 10.03 0.74 10.21
C GLU A 21 10.00 2.26 9.97
N VAL A 22 8.83 2.88 10.11
CA VAL A 22 8.63 4.33 9.99
C VAL A 22 9.45 5.09 11.04
N VAL A 23 9.40 4.68 12.32
CA VAL A 23 10.17 5.32 13.40
C VAL A 23 11.67 5.11 13.25
N PHE A 24 12.09 3.94 12.76
CA PHE A 24 13.51 3.66 12.54
C PHE A 24 14.04 4.51 11.38
N LEU A 25 13.34 4.54 10.25
CA LEU A 25 13.79 5.22 9.04
C LEU A 25 13.62 6.75 9.10
N SER A 26 12.70 7.28 9.93
CA SER A 26 12.54 8.73 10.08
C SER A 26 13.75 9.43 10.69
N LYS A 27 14.69 8.68 11.28
CA LYS A 27 15.95 9.22 11.81
C LYS A 27 16.88 9.72 10.71
N ASP A 28 16.88 9.06 9.55
CA ASP A 28 17.83 9.32 8.45
C ASP A 28 17.15 9.69 7.12
N TYR A 29 15.83 9.49 7.01
CA TYR A 29 15.06 9.68 5.78
C TYR A 29 13.82 10.54 6.01
N LYS A 30 13.42 11.29 4.97
CA LYS A 30 12.11 11.92 4.93
C LYS A 30 11.04 10.86 4.68
N VAL A 31 10.33 10.45 5.72
CA VAL A 31 9.27 9.45 5.62
C VAL A 31 7.93 10.12 5.32
N ASN A 32 7.17 9.60 4.36
CA ASN A 32 5.76 9.93 4.15
C ASN A 32 4.94 8.65 4.20
N VAL A 33 3.74 8.70 4.74
CA VAL A 33 2.88 7.52 4.92
C VAL A 33 1.48 7.84 4.41
N ILE A 34 0.97 7.04 3.48
CA ILE A 34 -0.44 7.06 3.08
C ILE A 34 -1.12 5.87 3.73
N MET A 35 -2.08 6.16 4.61
CA MET A 35 -2.75 5.15 5.43
C MET A 35 -4.24 5.44 5.58
N PHE A 36 -5.00 4.49 6.13
CA PHE A 36 -6.44 4.66 6.35
C PHE A 36 -6.77 4.87 7.82
N THR A 37 -7.64 5.85 8.13
CA THR A 37 -8.33 5.90 9.42
C THR A 37 -9.45 4.87 9.43
N LEU A 38 -9.43 3.91 10.35
CA LEU A 38 -10.35 2.77 10.41
C LEU A 38 -11.70 3.11 11.05
N GLY A 39 -11.82 4.26 11.69
CA GLY A 39 -13.01 4.75 12.37
C GLY A 39 -13.30 4.04 13.68
N ASN A 40 -12.29 3.47 14.33
CA ASN A 40 -12.40 2.75 15.60
C ASN A 40 -11.31 3.19 16.59
N TRP A 41 -11.16 2.50 17.72
CA TRP A 41 -10.19 2.82 18.78
C TRP A 41 -8.74 2.97 18.30
N SER A 42 -8.38 2.30 17.20
CA SER A 42 -7.01 2.31 16.69
C SER A 42 -6.61 3.64 16.04
N ASP A 43 -7.58 4.47 15.64
CA ASP A 43 -7.29 5.81 15.12
C ASP A 43 -6.75 6.71 16.22
N THR A 44 -7.40 6.71 17.41
CA THR A 44 -6.94 7.47 18.57
C THR A 44 -5.53 7.03 19.00
N LYS A 45 -5.27 5.71 19.01
CA LYS A 45 -3.91 5.22 19.29
C LYS A 45 -2.90 5.60 18.22
N THR A 46 -3.31 5.66 16.96
CA THR A 46 -2.42 6.09 15.87
C THR A 46 -2.01 7.55 16.03
N MET A 47 -2.94 8.44 16.40
CA MET A 47 -2.61 9.84 16.67
C MET A 47 -1.68 9.98 17.88
N ALA A 48 -1.98 9.28 18.98
CA ALA A 48 -1.10 9.26 20.15
C ALA A 48 0.32 8.76 19.82
N LEU A 49 0.45 7.71 18.99
CA LEU A 49 1.76 7.21 18.57
C LEU A 49 2.54 8.21 17.71
N ILE A 50 1.86 9.00 16.87
CA ILE A 50 2.48 10.06 16.07
C ILE A 50 2.95 11.19 17.00
N GLU A 51 2.11 11.60 17.95
CA GLU A 51 2.43 12.66 18.93
C GLU A 51 3.58 12.25 19.86
N ASP A 52 3.55 11.02 20.39
CA ASP A 52 4.59 10.48 21.28
C ASP A 52 5.94 10.32 20.57
N THR A 53 5.90 10.02 19.27
CA THR A 53 7.10 9.87 18.47
C THR A 53 7.47 11.22 17.88
N GLN A 54 8.21 12.04 18.64
CA GLN A 54 8.73 13.36 18.18
C GLN A 54 9.45 13.33 16.81
N ALA A 55 9.92 12.16 16.38
CA ALA A 55 10.53 11.94 15.06
C ALA A 55 9.51 11.89 13.90
N LEU A 56 8.21 11.93 14.17
CA LEU A 56 7.13 11.84 13.18
C LEU A 56 6.36 13.16 13.15
N GLN A 57 6.47 13.88 12.03
CA GLN A 57 5.69 15.09 11.79
C GLN A 57 4.32 14.70 11.23
N GLU A 58 3.23 15.29 11.73
CA GLU A 58 1.87 15.01 11.23
C GLU A 58 1.73 15.23 9.72
N GLU A 59 2.43 16.22 9.17
CA GLU A 59 2.48 16.52 7.72
C GLU A 59 3.03 15.35 6.86
N SER A 60 3.74 14.41 7.48
CA SER A 60 4.23 13.20 6.83
C SER A 60 3.12 12.18 6.58
N PHE A 61 1.92 12.38 7.14
CA PHE A 61 0.83 11.41 7.09
C PHE A 61 -0.32 11.92 6.23
N ILE A 62 -0.65 11.15 5.19
CA ILE A 62 -1.87 11.35 4.40
C ILE A 62 -2.91 10.35 4.90
N HIS A 63 -3.89 10.87 5.63
CA HIS A 63 -4.98 10.08 6.20
C HIS A 63 -6.15 9.94 5.21
N LEU A 64 -6.41 8.71 4.78
CA LEU A 64 -7.58 8.37 3.97
C LEU A 64 -8.71 7.88 4.87
N HIS A 65 -9.91 8.42 4.69
CA HIS A 65 -11.03 8.05 5.53
C HIS A 65 -11.75 6.80 5.02
N THR A 66 -11.88 5.78 5.88
CA THR A 66 -12.74 4.62 5.59
C THR A 66 -14.21 4.87 5.91
N LYS A 67 -14.53 6.00 6.55
CA LYS A 67 -15.87 6.31 7.05
C LYS A 67 -16.85 6.51 5.90
N ARG A 68 -18.13 6.26 6.22
CA ARG A 68 -19.27 6.40 5.30
C ARG A 68 -19.54 7.85 4.87
N LYS A 69 -18.80 8.84 5.34
CA LYS A 69 -18.98 10.24 4.94
C LYS A 69 -17.79 10.70 4.08
N PRO A 70 -18.03 11.26 2.88
CA PRO A 70 -19.33 11.43 2.20
C PRO A 70 -19.90 10.10 1.69
N LEU A 71 -21.22 9.91 1.85
CA LEU A 71 -21.94 8.65 1.56
C LEU A 71 -21.77 8.19 0.13
N ILE A 72 -21.75 9.14 -0.80
CA ILE A 72 -21.62 8.90 -2.24
C ILE A 72 -20.28 8.25 -2.55
N ASN A 73 -19.17 8.76 -1.99
CA ASN A 73 -17.84 8.19 -2.22
C ASN A 73 -17.73 6.79 -1.64
N TRP A 74 -18.22 6.60 -0.41
CA TRP A 74 -18.20 5.28 0.22
C TRP A 74 -19.02 4.25 -0.57
N MET A 75 -20.19 4.64 -1.05
CA MET A 75 -21.06 3.79 -1.87
C MET A 75 -20.41 3.48 -3.22
N PHE A 76 -19.81 4.48 -3.88
CA PHE A 76 -19.07 4.30 -5.13
C PHE A 76 -17.91 3.30 -4.97
N TRP A 77 -17.14 3.41 -3.89
CA TRP A 77 -16.04 2.47 -3.61
C TRP A 77 -16.54 1.07 -3.25
N GLY A 78 -17.65 0.94 -2.53
CA GLY A 78 -18.27 -0.35 -2.27
C GLY A 78 -18.85 -1.00 -3.54
N LEU A 79 -19.49 -0.20 -4.39
CA LEU A 79 -20.06 -0.65 -5.66
C LEU A 79 -18.96 -1.09 -6.63
N SER A 80 -17.89 -0.31 -6.76
CA SER A 80 -16.76 -0.67 -7.64
C SER A 80 -16.09 -1.97 -7.23
N GLU A 81 -15.93 -2.25 -5.94
CA GLU A 81 -15.43 -3.54 -5.44
C GLU A 81 -16.37 -4.69 -5.79
N LYS A 82 -17.67 -4.52 -5.54
CA LYS A 82 -18.68 -5.52 -5.88
C LYS A 82 -18.72 -5.79 -7.39
N LEU A 83 -18.69 -4.74 -8.21
CA LEU A 83 -18.64 -4.84 -9.66
C LEU A 83 -17.36 -5.52 -10.14
N ALA A 84 -16.20 -5.18 -9.57
CA ALA A 84 -14.93 -5.82 -9.90
C ALA A 84 -14.96 -7.33 -9.60
N ARG A 85 -15.54 -7.74 -8.47
CA ARG A 85 -15.76 -9.16 -8.15
C ARG A 85 -16.75 -9.83 -9.10
N MET A 86 -17.82 -9.14 -9.48
CA MET A 86 -18.82 -9.65 -10.43
C MET A 86 -18.24 -9.88 -11.82
N VAL A 87 -17.42 -8.95 -12.33
CA VAL A 87 -16.80 -9.07 -13.67
C VAL A 87 -15.48 -9.85 -13.66
N TYR A 88 -14.93 -10.18 -12.48
CA TYR A 88 -13.69 -10.93 -12.32
C TYR A 88 -13.60 -12.18 -13.22
N PRO A 89 -14.63 -13.02 -13.37
CA PRO A 89 -14.55 -14.23 -14.21
C PRO A 89 -14.16 -13.94 -15.66
N MET A 90 -14.58 -12.80 -16.21
CA MET A 90 -14.28 -12.38 -17.58
C MET A 90 -12.93 -11.65 -17.69
N PHE A 91 -12.45 -11.05 -16.59
CA PHE A 91 -11.26 -10.19 -16.58
C PHE A 91 -10.17 -10.67 -15.60
N LYS A 92 -10.00 -11.99 -15.44
CA LYS A 92 -9.05 -12.60 -14.50
C LYS A 92 -7.60 -12.13 -14.69
N HIS A 93 -7.24 -11.70 -15.89
CA HIS A 93 -5.89 -11.22 -16.23
C HIS A 93 -5.71 -9.70 -16.09
N SER A 94 -6.73 -8.96 -15.68
CA SER A 94 -6.63 -7.52 -15.48
C SER A 94 -6.09 -7.18 -14.09
N LEU A 95 -4.90 -6.57 -14.01
CA LEU A 95 -4.31 -6.11 -12.75
C LEU A 95 -5.24 -5.16 -11.98
N PHE A 96 -5.92 -4.27 -12.69
CA PHE A 96 -6.85 -3.32 -12.07
C PHE A 96 -8.05 -4.04 -11.44
N ILE A 97 -8.68 -4.97 -12.15
CA ILE A 97 -9.85 -5.70 -11.63
C ILE A 97 -9.44 -6.58 -10.44
N ASN A 98 -8.29 -7.24 -10.51
CA ASN A 98 -7.76 -8.02 -9.39
C ASN A 98 -7.50 -7.14 -8.16
N ALA A 99 -6.91 -5.95 -8.34
CA ALA A 99 -6.62 -5.02 -7.25
C ALA A 99 -7.89 -4.46 -6.60
N VAL A 100 -8.86 -4.00 -7.42
CA VAL A 100 -10.14 -3.49 -6.92
C VAL A 100 -10.95 -4.59 -6.24
N GLY A 101 -10.98 -5.80 -6.82
CA GLY A 101 -11.71 -6.94 -6.28
C GLY A 101 -11.11 -7.48 -4.98
N ASN A 102 -9.80 -7.37 -4.79
CA ASN A 102 -9.11 -7.64 -3.54
C ASN A 102 -9.45 -6.57 -2.49
N SER A 103 -9.31 -5.29 -2.83
CA SER A 103 -9.63 -4.19 -1.91
C SER A 103 -9.89 -2.87 -2.63
N ARG A 104 -11.05 -2.25 -2.41
CA ARG A 104 -11.33 -0.87 -2.86
C ARG A 104 -10.32 0.16 -2.34
N ARG A 105 -9.64 -0.12 -1.23
CA ARG A 105 -8.62 0.77 -0.65
C ARG A 105 -7.38 0.85 -1.57
N SER A 106 -7.14 -0.18 -2.38
CA SER A 106 -5.99 -0.24 -3.30
C SER A 106 -5.99 0.92 -4.30
N ILE A 107 -7.16 1.24 -4.88
CA ILE A 107 -7.28 2.35 -5.83
C ILE A 107 -7.23 3.70 -5.13
N GLN A 108 -7.82 3.81 -3.95
CA GLN A 108 -7.76 5.03 -3.15
C GLN A 108 -6.32 5.39 -2.79
N LEU A 109 -5.49 4.40 -2.39
CA LEU A 109 -4.04 4.60 -2.20
C LEU A 109 -3.36 5.09 -3.48
N TYR A 110 -3.65 4.45 -4.62
CA TYR A 110 -3.07 4.87 -5.89
C TYR A 110 -3.44 6.32 -6.22
N LEU A 111 -4.68 6.73 -6.03
CA LEU A 111 -5.14 8.09 -6.32
C LEU A 111 -4.52 9.11 -5.37
N ALA A 112 -4.44 8.81 -4.08
CA ALA A 112 -3.77 9.65 -3.10
C ALA A 112 -2.28 9.82 -3.43
N GLY A 113 -1.58 8.69 -3.67
CA GLY A 113 -0.19 8.69 -4.10
C GLY A 113 0.01 9.39 -5.45
N LYS A 114 -0.94 9.30 -6.39
CA LYS A 114 -0.83 9.99 -7.68
C LYS A 114 -0.88 11.51 -7.52
N ASN A 115 -1.60 12.00 -6.52
CA ASN A 115 -1.90 13.42 -6.28
C ASN A 115 -0.93 14.11 -5.30
N THR A 116 0.02 13.38 -4.69
CA THR A 116 1.11 14.04 -3.95
C THR A 116 2.02 14.80 -4.91
N SER A 117 2.46 15.98 -4.47
CA SER A 117 3.43 16.82 -5.16
C SER A 117 4.87 16.30 -5.03
N VAL A 118 5.14 15.45 -4.04
CA VAL A 118 6.47 14.93 -3.74
C VAL A 118 6.61 13.52 -4.32
N ILE A 119 7.63 13.34 -5.15
CA ILE A 119 8.05 12.04 -5.68
C ILE A 119 9.09 11.46 -4.71
N PRO A 120 8.84 10.28 -4.11
CA PRO A 120 9.78 9.66 -3.18
C PRO A 120 10.96 9.02 -3.93
N ASP A 121 12.07 8.76 -3.25
CA ASP A 121 13.17 7.97 -3.81
C ASP A 121 12.87 6.46 -3.81
N PHE A 122 12.06 5.99 -2.85
CA PHE A 122 11.64 4.60 -2.70
C PHE A 122 10.21 4.51 -2.17
N ILE A 123 9.48 3.46 -2.56
CA ILE A 123 8.12 3.18 -2.06
C ILE A 123 8.14 1.88 -1.24
N CYS A 124 7.48 1.83 -0.09
CA CYS A 124 7.26 0.59 0.67
C CYS A 124 5.77 0.28 0.75
N ALA A 125 5.35 -0.90 0.30
CA ALA A 125 3.98 -1.39 0.42
C ALA A 125 3.86 -2.36 1.58
N HIS A 126 3.00 -2.05 2.54
CA HIS A 126 2.55 -2.97 3.58
C HIS A 126 1.16 -3.47 3.25
N ASN A 127 0.92 -4.77 3.41
CA ASN A 127 -0.27 -5.53 3.01
C ASN A 127 -0.61 -5.56 1.51
N ILE A 128 -1.31 -6.63 1.13
CA ILE A 128 -1.61 -6.94 -0.28
C ILE A 128 -2.38 -5.81 -1.00
N GLY A 129 -3.20 -5.05 -0.27
CA GLY A 129 -3.94 -3.93 -0.84
C GLY A 129 -3.03 -2.77 -1.29
N ALA A 130 -1.84 -2.63 -0.72
CA ALA A 130 -0.85 -1.62 -1.10
C ALA A 130 0.11 -2.07 -2.23
N LEU A 131 0.10 -3.35 -2.61
CA LEU A 131 1.01 -3.88 -3.62
C LEU A 131 0.78 -3.27 -5.01
N TYR A 132 -0.47 -3.27 -5.48
CA TYR A 132 -0.83 -2.66 -6.76
C TYR A 132 -0.54 -1.15 -6.85
N PRO A 133 -0.90 -0.30 -5.85
CA PRO A 133 -0.60 1.12 -5.92
C PRO A 133 0.91 1.38 -5.90
N ALA A 134 1.70 0.66 -5.09
CA ALA A 134 3.15 0.78 -5.11
C ALA A 134 3.74 0.42 -6.47
N TRP A 135 3.32 -0.72 -7.05
CA TRP A 135 3.74 -1.10 -8.40
C TRP A 135 3.36 -0.05 -9.46
N LYS A 136 2.17 0.54 -9.38
CA LYS A 136 1.73 1.52 -10.37
C LYS A 136 2.46 2.87 -10.22
N LEU A 137 2.69 3.30 -8.98
CA LEU A 137 3.43 4.52 -8.67
C LEU A 137 4.92 4.38 -9.00
N SER A 138 5.53 3.23 -8.67
CA SER A 138 6.92 2.90 -9.03
C SER A 138 7.18 3.08 -10.53
N LYS A 139 6.26 2.59 -11.36
CA LYS A 139 6.32 2.78 -12.82
C LYS A 139 6.07 4.21 -13.27
N LYS A 140 5.15 4.92 -12.62
CA LYS A 140 4.82 6.31 -12.98
C LYS A 140 6.03 7.21 -12.73
N TRP A 141 6.74 6.98 -11.63
CA TRP A 141 7.84 7.83 -11.18
C TRP A 141 9.22 7.27 -11.49
N SER A 142 9.30 6.06 -12.05
CA SER A 142 10.55 5.32 -12.27
C SER A 142 11.37 5.15 -10.98
N VAL A 143 10.70 4.87 -9.87
CA VAL A 143 11.33 4.67 -8.56
C VAL A 143 11.16 3.23 -8.09
N PRO A 144 12.13 2.62 -7.42
CA PRO A 144 11.99 1.28 -6.86
C PRO A 144 10.90 1.21 -5.78
N PHE A 145 10.31 0.02 -5.61
CA PHE A 145 9.42 -0.26 -4.48
C PHE A 145 9.76 -1.58 -3.80
N PHE A 146 9.45 -1.66 -2.50
CA PHE A 146 9.52 -2.84 -1.67
C PHE A 146 8.10 -3.26 -1.26
N PHE A 147 7.92 -4.56 -1.03
CA PHE A 147 6.67 -5.11 -0.54
C PHE A 147 6.95 -5.98 0.68
N ASP A 148 6.26 -5.69 1.78
CA ASP A 148 6.28 -6.49 2.98
C ASP A 148 5.43 -7.75 2.79
N VAL A 149 6.09 -8.90 2.65
CA VAL A 149 5.48 -10.20 2.38
C VAL A 149 4.84 -10.79 3.63
N GLU A 150 5.10 -10.27 4.84
CA GLU A 150 4.57 -10.85 6.07
C GLU A 150 3.04 -10.93 6.06
N ASP A 151 2.34 -9.90 5.60
CA ASP A 151 0.87 -9.88 5.53
C ASP A 151 0.30 -10.68 4.33
N TYR A 152 1.13 -11.33 3.53
CA TYR A 152 0.69 -12.12 2.38
C TYR A 152 0.31 -13.56 2.78
N HIS A 153 -0.96 -13.73 3.15
CA HIS A 153 -1.52 -15.03 3.53
C HIS A 153 -2.59 -15.48 2.51
N PRO A 154 -2.22 -16.10 1.37
CA PRO A 154 -3.19 -16.54 0.37
C PRO A 154 -4.09 -17.69 0.85
N GLY A 155 -3.70 -18.40 1.93
CA GLY A 155 -4.47 -19.48 2.55
C GLY A 155 -5.33 -19.06 3.74
N GLU A 156 -5.38 -17.77 4.08
CA GLU A 156 -6.18 -17.26 5.18
C GLU A 156 -7.68 -17.54 4.96
N PHE A 157 -8.43 -17.72 6.05
CA PHE A 157 -9.86 -17.98 5.96
C PHE A 157 -10.59 -16.74 5.41
N ILE A 158 -11.01 -16.84 4.15
CA ILE A 158 -11.77 -15.80 3.47
C ILE A 158 -13.25 -16.17 3.53
N GLN A 159 -14.05 -15.37 4.24
CA GLN A 159 -15.48 -15.64 4.43
C GLN A 159 -16.29 -15.63 3.12
N THR A 160 -15.88 -14.82 2.14
CA THR A 160 -16.63 -14.62 0.89
C THR A 160 -15.72 -14.73 -0.33
N ASP A 161 -16.14 -15.48 -1.35
CA ASP A 161 -15.41 -15.58 -2.62
C ASP A 161 -13.96 -16.12 -2.48
N ALA A 162 -13.75 -17.05 -1.54
CA ALA A 162 -12.43 -17.52 -1.09
C ALA A 162 -11.52 -18.00 -2.23
N ALA A 163 -12.05 -18.84 -3.13
CA ALA A 163 -11.28 -19.40 -4.23
C ALA A 163 -10.78 -18.30 -5.19
N ASN A 164 -11.66 -17.37 -5.57
CA ASN A 164 -11.29 -16.28 -6.46
C ASN A 164 -10.40 -15.25 -5.75
N GLU A 165 -10.60 -15.01 -4.45
CA GLU A 165 -9.76 -14.11 -3.66
C GLU A 165 -8.33 -14.63 -3.54
N LYS A 166 -8.14 -15.93 -3.28
CA LYS A 166 -6.83 -16.57 -3.36
C LYS A 166 -6.18 -16.36 -4.73
N CYS A 167 -6.92 -16.65 -5.81
CA CYS A 167 -6.44 -16.42 -7.18
C CYS A 167 -6.07 -14.95 -7.45
N ARG A 168 -6.84 -13.98 -6.93
CA ARG A 168 -6.52 -12.55 -7.05
C ARG A 168 -5.23 -12.19 -6.33
N ARG A 169 -5.05 -12.65 -5.08
CA ARG A 169 -3.84 -12.43 -4.28
C ARG A 169 -2.60 -13.00 -4.98
N GLU A 170 -2.67 -14.25 -5.44
CA GLU A 170 -1.59 -14.90 -6.20
C GLU A 170 -1.31 -14.18 -7.53
N PHE A 171 -2.35 -13.77 -8.26
CA PHE A 171 -2.20 -13.02 -9.50
C PHE A 171 -1.51 -11.67 -9.28
N LEU A 172 -1.92 -10.91 -8.26
CA LEU A 172 -1.31 -9.62 -7.90
C LEU A 172 0.16 -9.81 -7.51
N MET A 173 0.46 -10.75 -6.62
CA MET A 173 1.82 -11.04 -6.20
C MET A 173 2.71 -11.41 -7.39
N LYS A 174 2.27 -12.35 -8.22
CA LYS A 174 3.04 -12.79 -9.39
C LYS A 174 3.34 -11.65 -10.37
N ASN A 175 2.38 -10.75 -10.63
CA ASN A 175 2.50 -9.75 -11.68
C ASN A 175 3.09 -8.42 -11.21
N CYS A 176 2.88 -8.05 -9.94
CA CYS A 176 3.49 -6.86 -9.36
C CYS A 176 4.96 -7.11 -8.98
N SER A 177 5.32 -8.30 -8.51
CA SER A 177 6.68 -8.62 -8.07
C SER A 177 7.64 -8.97 -9.21
N ARG A 178 7.17 -9.59 -10.30
CA ARG A 178 8.03 -9.95 -11.47
C ARG A 178 8.72 -8.79 -12.17
N LYS A 179 8.30 -7.55 -11.90
CA LYS A 179 8.85 -6.33 -12.51
C LYS A 179 9.75 -5.52 -11.57
N LEU A 180 10.13 -6.06 -10.42
CA LEU A 180 11.16 -5.51 -9.54
C LEU A 180 12.58 -5.55 -10.14
N ARG A 181 12.73 -5.81 -11.45
CA ARG A 181 14.06 -5.81 -12.07
C ARG A 181 14.64 -4.41 -11.96
N PRO A 182 15.86 -4.25 -11.45
CA PRO A 182 16.56 -2.99 -11.43
C PRO A 182 16.97 -2.65 -12.86
N SER A 183 16.03 -2.20 -13.68
CA SER A 183 16.34 -1.81 -15.07
C SER A 183 16.64 -0.32 -15.21
N GLN A 184 16.66 0.47 -14.13
CA GLN A 184 17.01 1.91 -14.17
C GLN A 184 17.55 2.48 -12.84
N VAL A 185 18.30 1.71 -12.04
CA VAL A 185 19.13 2.33 -10.98
C VAL A 185 20.45 2.69 -11.65
N PRO A 186 20.83 3.99 -11.78
CA PRO A 186 22.20 4.32 -12.15
C PRO A 186 23.10 3.73 -11.07
N VAL A 187 23.91 2.74 -11.46
CA VAL A 187 24.86 2.07 -10.59
C VAL A 187 25.93 3.11 -10.23
N HIS A 188 25.72 3.85 -9.14
CA HIS A 188 26.84 4.42 -8.43
C HIS A 188 27.47 3.31 -7.59
N SER A 189 28.64 2.90 -8.05
CA SER A 189 29.50 1.90 -7.46
C SER A 189 29.87 2.23 -6.02
N SER A 190 29.23 1.56 -5.05
CA SER A 190 29.86 1.07 -3.80
C SER A 190 28.78 0.55 -2.84
N GLY A 191 28.74 -0.78 -2.64
CA GLY A 191 28.02 -1.42 -1.53
C GLY A 191 27.06 -2.51 -1.98
N ASN A 192 27.51 -3.77 -1.85
CA ASN A 192 26.69 -4.96 -2.09
C ASN A 192 25.53 -5.01 -1.09
N ILE A 193 24.29 -4.87 -1.57
CA ILE A 193 23.09 -5.34 -0.89
C ILE A 193 22.55 -6.53 -1.68
N LEU A 194 22.52 -7.69 -1.03
CA LEU A 194 21.90 -8.90 -1.56
C LEU A 194 20.40 -8.64 -1.74
N LEU A 195 19.94 -8.59 -2.99
CA LEU A 195 18.53 -8.75 -3.33
C LEU A 195 18.32 -10.23 -3.64
N ILE A 196 17.45 -10.89 -2.87
CA ILE A 196 17.08 -12.29 -3.06
C ILE A 196 16.41 -12.42 -4.44
N SER A 197 17.03 -13.23 -5.30
CA SER A 197 16.65 -13.56 -6.68
C SER A 197 15.49 -14.55 -6.76
#